data_AF-A0A1N6G706-F1
#
_entry.id   AF-A0A1N6G706-F1
#
_cell.length_a   1.000
_cell.length_b   1.000
_cell.length_c   1.000
_cell.angle_alpha   90.00
_cell.angle_beta   90.00
_cell.angle_gamma   90.00
#
_symmetry.space_group_name_H-M   'P 1'
#
loop_
_entity.id
_entity.type
_entity.pdbx_description
1 polymer ?
#
loop_
_entity_poly.entity_id
_entity_poly.type
_entity_poly.pdbx_seq_one_letter_code
_entity_poly.pdbx_strand_id
1 'polypeptide(L)'
;MKKLVLPALLTALPFTAQAADMPAKAQACVGCHGADGNSVSPIFPKLAGQHAQYLENALKAYRDGFRRNDMMTRFAKGLTDEDIKAIAQYFSSQKAK
;
A
#
# COMPACT_ATOMS: atom_id res chain seq x y z
N MET A 1 56.48 -18.00 -9.76
CA MET A 1 55.98 -17.04 -10.78
C MET A 1 54.80 -17.72 -11.47
N LYS A 2 53.54 -17.27 -11.49
CA LYS A 2 52.81 -16.08 -11.07
C LYS A 2 51.46 -16.63 -10.56
N LYS A 3 51.01 -16.23 -9.37
CA LYS A 3 49.69 -16.56 -8.84
C LYS A 3 48.65 -15.81 -9.67
N LEU A 4 47.75 -16.54 -10.34
CA LEU A 4 46.60 -15.94 -11.01
C LEU A 4 45.55 -15.65 -9.94
N VAL A 5 45.35 -14.37 -9.62
CA VAL A 5 44.31 -13.91 -8.69
C VAL A 5 43.22 -13.27 -9.55
N LEU A 6 42.06 -13.89 -9.60
CA LEU A 6 40.87 -13.33 -10.24
C LEU A 6 40.22 -12.33 -9.24
N PRO A 7 39.89 -11.10 -9.65
CA PRO A 7 39.18 -10.17 -8.77
C PRO A 7 37.70 -10.55 -8.71
N ALA A 8 37.19 -10.83 -7.51
CA ALA A 8 35.77 -10.97 -7.26
C ALA A 8 35.10 -9.59 -7.42
N LEU A 9 34.37 -9.41 -8.52
CA LEU A 9 33.57 -8.22 -8.78
C LEU A 9 32.28 -8.33 -7.93
N LEU A 10 32.26 -7.64 -6.80
CA LEU A 10 31.10 -7.54 -5.91
C LEU A 10 30.11 -6.54 -6.53
N THR A 11 29.24 -7.00 -7.42
CA THR A 11 28.15 -6.17 -7.96
C THR A 11 27.07 -6.01 -6.88
N ALA A 12 26.95 -4.80 -6.34
CA ALA A 12 25.82 -4.42 -5.51
C ALA A 12 24.53 -4.52 -6.35
N LEU A 13 23.65 -5.47 -6.01
CA LEU A 13 22.33 -5.58 -6.61
C LEU A 13 21.51 -4.34 -6.23
N PRO A 14 20.88 -3.65 -7.19
CA PRO A 14 20.00 -2.54 -6.88
C PRO A 14 18.81 -3.08 -6.08
N PHE A 15 18.52 -2.46 -4.94
CA PHE A 15 17.30 -2.69 -4.19
C PHE A 15 16.15 -2.05 -4.98
N THR A 16 15.71 -2.69 -6.06
CA THR A 16 14.46 -2.32 -6.72
C THR A 16 13.35 -2.75 -5.78
N ALA A 17 12.76 -1.79 -5.07
CA ALA A 17 11.50 -2.00 -4.38
C ALA A 17 10.46 -2.36 -5.46
N GLN A 18 10.32 -3.66 -5.73
CA GLN A 18 9.27 -4.18 -6.56
C GLN A 18 7.96 -3.82 -5.85
N ALA A 19 7.10 -3.05 -6.51
CA ALA A 19 5.76 -2.83 -5.97
C ALA A 19 5.14 -4.21 -5.73
N ALA A 20 4.82 -4.50 -4.47
CA ALA A 20 4.18 -5.76 -4.12
C ALA A 20 2.90 -5.91 -4.95
N ASP A 21 2.58 -7.13 -5.39
CA ASP A 21 1.35 -7.38 -6.11
C ASP A 21 0.14 -6.84 -5.32
N MET A 22 -0.80 -6.21 -6.03
CA MET A 22 -1.96 -5.60 -5.40
C MET A 22 -2.80 -6.69 -4.72
N PRO A 23 -3.09 -6.57 -3.41
CA PRO A 23 -4.02 -7.48 -2.74
C PRO A 23 -5.38 -7.46 -3.41
N ALA A 24 -6.06 -8.62 -3.54
CA ALA A 24 -7.35 -8.71 -4.20
C ALA A 24 -8.40 -7.72 -3.63
N LYS A 25 -8.41 -7.53 -2.31
CA LYS A 25 -9.31 -6.56 -1.65
C LYS A 25 -8.95 -5.09 -1.92
N ALA A 26 -7.69 -4.78 -2.26
CA ALA A 26 -7.27 -3.43 -2.61
C ALA A 26 -7.77 -2.98 -4.00
N GLN A 27 -8.15 -3.92 -4.87
CA GLN A 27 -8.68 -3.61 -6.20
C GLN A 27 -9.94 -2.74 -6.15
N ALA A 28 -10.80 -2.92 -5.15
CA ALA A 28 -11.99 -2.11 -4.99
C ALA A 28 -11.68 -0.64 -4.60
N CYS A 29 -10.53 -0.39 -3.99
CA CYS A 29 -10.16 0.95 -3.50
C CYS A 29 -9.83 1.91 -4.63
N VAL A 30 -9.28 1.39 -5.73
CA VAL A 30 -8.70 2.22 -6.80
C VAL A 30 -9.73 2.97 -7.63
N GLY A 31 -10.99 2.53 -7.62
CA GLY A 31 -12.09 3.17 -8.34
C GLY A 31 -12.37 4.60 -7.86
N CYS A 32 -12.13 4.89 -6.57
CA CYS A 32 -12.31 6.22 -6.01
C CYS A 32 -10.98 6.87 -5.59
N HIS A 33 -10.03 6.07 -5.11
CA HIS A 33 -8.77 6.55 -4.57
C HIS A 33 -7.64 6.63 -5.60
N GLY A 34 -7.89 6.27 -6.87
CA GLY A 34 -6.90 6.26 -7.94
C GLY A 34 -6.18 4.92 -8.07
N ALA A 35 -5.68 4.63 -9.27
CA ALA A 35 -5.04 3.34 -9.64
C ALA A 35 -3.90 2.92 -8.70
N ASP A 36 -3.13 3.90 -8.22
CA ASP A 36 -2.01 3.75 -7.29
C ASP A 36 -2.26 4.42 -5.93
N GLY A 37 -3.52 4.80 -5.64
CA GLY A 37 -3.88 5.57 -4.45
C GLY A 37 -3.68 7.09 -4.59
N ASN A 38 -3.31 7.61 -5.77
CA ASN A 38 -3.27 9.05 -6.04
C ASN A 38 -4.57 9.53 -6.69
N SER A 39 -5.62 9.75 -5.90
CA SER A 39 -6.87 10.31 -6.41
C SER A 39 -6.66 11.72 -6.98
N VAL A 40 -7.36 12.01 -8.08
CA VAL A 40 -7.46 13.36 -8.68
C VAL A 40 -8.70 14.12 -8.19
N SER A 41 -9.58 13.44 -7.46
CA SER A 41 -10.80 14.04 -6.92
C SER A 41 -10.48 14.82 -5.63
N PRO A 42 -11.05 16.01 -5.43
CA PRO A 42 -10.93 16.73 -4.16
C PRO A 42 -11.74 16.06 -3.03
N ILE A 43 -12.66 15.15 -3.36
CA ILE A 43 -13.55 14.48 -2.39
C ILE A 43 -12.92 13.16 -1.89
N PHE A 44 -12.18 12.46 -2.75
CA PHE A 44 -11.57 11.18 -2.41
C PHE A 44 -10.12 11.38 -2.00
N PRO A 45 -9.74 11.08 -0.75
CA PRO A 45 -8.39 11.33 -0.27
C PRO A 45 -7.39 10.41 -0.98
N LYS A 46 -6.15 10.90 -1.12
CA LYS A 46 -5.01 10.08 -1.55
C LYS A 46 -4.64 9.08 -0.46
N LEU A 47 -4.38 7.85 -0.87
CA LEU A 47 -3.87 6.75 -0.03
C LEU A 47 -2.37 6.52 -0.24
N ALA A 48 -1.86 6.86 -1.44
CA ALA A 48 -0.47 6.63 -1.82
C ALA A 48 0.50 7.32 -0.85
N GLY A 49 1.49 6.58 -0.35
CA GLY A 49 2.54 7.09 0.53
C GLY A 49 2.07 7.47 1.93
N GLN A 50 0.81 7.23 2.28
CA GLN A 50 0.32 7.44 3.64
C GLN A 50 0.91 6.38 4.59
N HIS A 51 1.09 6.72 5.86
CA HIS A 51 1.61 5.78 6.85
C HIS A 51 0.72 4.53 6.95
N ALA A 52 1.31 3.34 6.82
CA ALA A 52 0.59 2.08 6.90
C ALA A 52 -0.27 1.99 8.17
N GLN A 53 0.30 2.33 9.34
CA GLN A 53 -0.43 2.31 10.60
C GLN A 53 -1.64 3.26 10.62
N TYR A 54 -1.54 4.43 9.96
CA TYR A 54 -2.68 5.33 9.83
C TYR A 54 -3.79 4.70 8.98
N LEU A 55 -3.43 4.10 7.84
CA LEU A 55 -4.38 3.44 6.96
C LEU A 55 -5.06 2.26 7.66
N GLU A 56 -4.30 1.43 8.39
CA GLU A 56 -4.85 0.33 9.17
C GLU A 56 -5.86 0.83 10.22
N ASN A 57 -5.47 1.83 11.01
CA ASN A 57 -6.33 2.39 12.05
C ASN A 57 -7.59 3.02 11.45
N ALA A 58 -7.48 3.72 10.32
CA ALA A 58 -8.63 4.32 9.65
C ALA A 58 -9.60 3.26 9.14
N LEU A 59 -9.11 2.20 8.49
CA LEU A 59 -9.94 1.10 7.99
C LEU A 59 -10.63 0.34 9.13
N LYS A 60 -9.91 0.03 10.22
CA LYS A 60 -10.50 -0.56 11.43
C LYS A 60 -11.56 0.34 12.02
N ALA A 61 -11.28 1.64 12.14
CA ALA A 61 -12.26 2.59 12.66
C ALA A 61 -13.52 2.69 11.79
N TYR A 62 -13.41 2.59 10.45
CA TYR A 62 -14.60 2.54 9.57
C TYR A 62 -15.37 1.23 9.68
N ARG A 63 -14.67 0.09 9.79
CA ARG A 63 -15.25 -1.25 9.95
C ARG A 63 -16.03 -1.36 11.25
N ASP A 64 -15.40 -0.91 12.33
CA ASP A 64 -15.89 -1.07 13.71
C ASP A 64 -16.83 0.08 14.12
N GLY A 65 -17.00 1.10 13.26
CA GLY A 65 -17.96 2.19 13.45
C GLY A 65 -17.47 3.38 14.29
N PHE A 66 -16.20 3.40 14.69
CA PHE A 66 -15.57 4.52 15.41
C PHE A 66 -15.36 5.75 14.51
N ARG A 67 -15.15 5.55 13.21
CA ARG A 67 -15.09 6.61 12.20
C ARG A 67 -16.30 6.50 11.28
N ARG A 68 -17.10 7.55 11.19
CA ARG A 68 -18.37 7.54 10.45
C ARG A 68 -18.21 8.05 9.01
N ASN A 69 -18.50 7.19 8.05
CA ASN A 69 -18.72 7.54 6.64
C ASN A 69 -19.44 6.37 5.97
N ASP A 70 -20.68 6.56 5.51
CA ASP A 70 -21.52 5.45 5.04
C ASP A 70 -20.91 4.67 3.87
N MET A 71 -20.18 5.36 2.99
CA MET A 71 -19.50 4.74 1.85
C MET A 71 -18.35 3.87 2.35
N MET A 72 -17.39 4.44 3.08
CA MET A 72 -16.22 3.70 3.55
C MET A 72 -16.57 2.62 4.56
N THR A 73 -17.60 2.79 5.39
CA THR A 73 -18.08 1.74 6.29
C THR A 73 -18.58 0.52 5.49
N ARG A 74 -19.26 0.69 4.35
CA ARG A 74 -19.68 -0.45 3.50
C ARG A 74 -18.48 -1.20 2.93
N PHE A 75 -17.44 -0.50 2.51
CA PHE A 75 -16.21 -1.14 2.01
C PHE A 75 -15.42 -1.82 3.14
N ALA A 76 -15.31 -1.18 4.31
CA ALA A 76 -14.51 -1.67 5.41
C ALA A 76 -15.15 -2.86 6.17
N LYS A 77 -16.50 -2.93 6.21
CA LYS A 77 -17.24 -3.97 6.93
C LYS A 77 -16.88 -5.41 6.54
N GLY A 78 -16.47 -5.65 5.30
CA GLY A 78 -16.13 -6.97 4.79
C GLY A 78 -14.65 -7.33 4.88
N LEU A 79 -13.82 -6.50 5.53
CA LEU A 79 -12.37 -6.70 5.59
C LEU A 79 -11.95 -7.38 6.89
N THR A 80 -11.15 -8.43 6.77
CA THR A 80 -10.45 -9.02 7.91
C THR A 80 -9.30 -8.10 8.36
N ASP A 81 -8.70 -8.38 9.53
CA ASP A 81 -7.50 -7.66 9.95
C ASP A 81 -6.31 -7.86 9.00
N GLU A 82 -6.22 -9.04 8.38
CA GLU A 82 -5.22 -9.37 7.37
C GLU A 82 -5.43 -8.56 6.08
N ASP A 83 -6.67 -8.46 5.61
CA ASP A 83 -7.02 -7.63 4.46
C ASP A 83 -6.65 -6.17 4.71
N ILE A 84 -7.00 -5.63 5.89
CA ILE A 84 -6.70 -4.25 6.27
C ILE A 84 -5.20 -3.99 6.27
N LYS A 85 -4.42 -4.90 6.88
CA LYS A 85 -2.96 -4.80 6.93
C LYS A 85 -2.37 -4.83 5.52
N ALA A 86 -2.81 -5.76 4.67
CA ALA A 86 -2.33 -5.88 3.30
C ALA A 86 -2.64 -4.63 2.46
N ILE A 87 -3.87 -4.10 2.55
CA ILE A 87 -4.29 -2.86 1.87
C ILE A 87 -3.43 -1.68 2.33
N ALA A 88 -3.24 -1.53 3.64
CA ALA A 88 -2.47 -0.44 4.21
C ALA A 88 -0.99 -0.49 3.79
N GLN A 89 -0.38 -1.68 3.86
CA GLN A 89 1.00 -1.89 3.40
C GLN A 89 1.13 -1.55 1.91
N TYR A 90 0.23 -2.06 1.08
CA TYR A 90 0.22 -1.80 -0.35
C TYR A 90 0.23 -0.29 -0.65
N PHE A 91 -0.79 0.45 -0.20
CA PHE A 91 -0.89 1.89 -0.51
C PHE A 91 0.21 2.74 0.15
N SER A 92 0.70 2.34 1.34
CA SER A 92 1.82 3.04 1.97
C SER A 92 3.13 2.95 1.18
N SER A 93 3.31 1.88 0.42
CA SER A 93 4.51 1.67 -0.42
C SER A 93 4.45 2.47 -1.73
N GLN A 94 3.29 3.01 -2.08
CA GLN A 94 3.12 3.75 -3.32
C GLN A 94 3.73 5.13 -3.26
N LYS A 95 4.27 5.58 -4.41
CA LYS A 95 4.79 6.94 -4.55
C LYS A 95 3.64 7.94 -4.52
N ALA A 96 3.63 8.81 -3.51
CA ALA A 96 2.75 9.97 -3.45
C ALA A 96 3.08 10.95 -4.59
N LYS A 97 2.04 11.54 -5.18
CA LYS A 97 2.11 12.52 -6.29
C LYS A 97 1.37 13.79 -5.94
#